data_AF-A0A7W5T7M6-F1
#
_entry.id   AF-A0A7W5T7M6-F1
#
_cell.length_a   1.000
_cell.length_b   1.000
_cell.length_c   1.000
_cell.angle_alpha   90.00
_cell.angle_beta   90.00
_cell.angle_gamma   90.00
#
_symmetry.space_group_name_H-M   'P 1'
#
loop_
_entity.id
_entity.type
_entity.pdbx_description
1 polymer ?
#
loop_
_entity_poly.entity_id
_entity_poly.type
_entity_poly.pdbx_seq_one_letter_code
_entity_poly.pdbx_strand_id
1 'polypeptide(L)'
;MSARAKNHPKIGKGSHAAGGWGAARSTGEILLREHVPRSGPSLLAHQNKADGYMCVSCAWAKPAKPHPMEFCENGAKATAWE
;
A
#
# COMPACT_ATOMS: atom_id res chain seq x y z
N MET A 1 32.46 -20.37 -11.35
CA MET A 1 32.77 -19.18 -10.53
C MET A 1 32.03 -18.00 -11.13
N SER A 2 30.90 -17.58 -10.55
CA SER A 2 30.09 -16.49 -11.10
C SER A 2 30.75 -15.14 -10.78
N ALA A 3 31.11 -14.37 -11.81
CA ALA A 3 31.74 -13.06 -11.64
C ALA A 3 30.76 -12.06 -11.01
N ARG A 4 31.13 -11.53 -9.83
CA ARG A 4 30.39 -10.50 -9.11
C ARG A 4 30.39 -9.21 -9.96
N ALA A 5 29.25 -8.79 -10.47
CA ALA A 5 29.13 -7.51 -11.17
C ALA A 5 29.55 -6.36 -10.23
N LYS A 6 30.53 -5.55 -10.64
CA LYS A 6 31.06 -4.39 -9.87
C LYS A 6 30.21 -3.13 -10.02
N ASN A 7 28.97 -3.25 -10.51
CA ASN A 7 28.08 -2.11 -10.67
C ASN A 7 27.28 -1.94 -9.38
N HIS A 8 27.76 -1.08 -8.49
CA HIS A 8 26.98 -0.67 -7.33
C HIS A 8 25.74 0.09 -7.82
N PRO A 9 24.51 -0.35 -7.48
CA PRO A 9 23.32 0.39 -7.84
C PRO A 9 23.41 1.78 -7.21
N LYS A 10 23.38 2.83 -8.04
CA LYS A 10 23.30 4.20 -7.55
C LYS A 10 21.90 4.39 -6.97
N ILE A 11 21.79 4.34 -5.65
CA ILE A 11 20.55 4.71 -4.94
C ILE A 11 20.41 6.23 -5.04
N GLY A 12 19.88 6.70 -6.16
CA GLY A 12 19.47 8.09 -6.30
C GLY A 12 18.34 8.38 -5.31
N LYS A 13 18.29 9.58 -4.75
CA LYS A 13 17.13 10.02 -3.96
C LYS A 13 15.93 9.99 -4.90
N GLY A 14 14.99 9.09 -4.67
CA GLY A 14 13.70 9.10 -5.36
C GLY A 14 13.07 10.47 -5.17
N SER A 15 12.79 11.17 -6.27
CA SER A 15 12.24 12.53 -6.28
C SER A 15 10.77 12.59 -5.84
N HIS A 16 10.18 11.45 -5.45
CA HIS A 16 8.77 11.32 -5.09
C HIS A 16 8.63 10.58 -3.76
N ALA A 17 7.63 11.00 -2.96
CA ALA A 17 7.29 10.33 -1.72
C ALA A 17 6.76 8.91 -2.01
N ALA A 18 7.16 7.95 -1.18
CA ALA A 18 6.71 6.56 -1.29
C ALA A 18 5.23 6.35 -0.88
N GLY A 19 4.56 7.41 -0.42
CA GLY A 19 3.16 7.41 -0.01
C GLY A 19 2.54 8.80 -0.13
N GLY A 20 1.29 8.94 0.32
CA GLY A 20 0.52 10.18 0.24
C GLY A 20 -0.45 10.20 -0.94
N TRP A 21 -0.73 11.38 -1.49
CA TRP A 21 -1.82 11.57 -2.45
C TRP A 21 -1.62 10.82 -3.78
N GLY A 22 -0.37 10.65 -4.25
CA GLY A 22 -0.08 9.84 -5.44
C GLY A 22 -0.48 8.38 -5.26
N ALA A 23 -0.13 7.79 -4.11
CA ALA A 23 -0.51 6.43 -3.74
C ALA A 23 -2.03 6.30 -3.54
N ALA A 24 -2.67 7.30 -2.92
CA ALA A 24 -4.13 7.32 -2.75
C ALA A 24 -4.86 7.35 -4.09
N ARG A 25 -4.42 8.18 -5.04
CA ARG A 25 -4.96 8.22 -6.40
C ARG A 25 -4.80 6.88 -7.12
N SER A 26 -3.61 6.31 -7.08
CA SER A 26 -3.34 5.02 -7.75
C SER A 26 -4.17 3.88 -7.15
N THR A 27 -4.40 3.90 -5.83
CA THR A 27 -5.31 2.96 -5.16
C THR A 27 -6.75 3.16 -5.64
N GLY A 28 -7.22 4.41 -5.71
CA GLY A 28 -8.55 4.74 -6.23
C GLY A 28 -8.78 4.28 -7.67
N GLU A 29 -7.78 4.44 -8.54
CA GLU A 29 -7.83 3.96 -9.93
C GLU A 29 -7.98 2.43 -10.01
N ILE A 30 -7.30 1.68 -9.13
CA ILE A 30 -7.45 0.22 -9.04
C ILE A 30 -8.83 -0.18 -8.51
N LEU A 31 -9.35 0.50 -7.49
CA LEU A 31 -10.69 0.22 -6.96
C LEU A 31 -11.78 0.39 -8.02
N LEU A 32 -11.63 1.38 -8.90
CA LEU A 32 -12.51 1.57 -10.05
C LEU A 32 -12.34 0.45 -11.08
N ARG A 33 -11.10 0.08 -11.40
CA ARG A 33 -10.77 -0.97 -12.36
C ARG A 33 -11.30 -2.35 -11.94
N GLU A 34 -11.22 -2.67 -10.65
CA GLU A 34 -11.69 -3.94 -10.09
C GLU A 34 -13.20 -3.91 -9.76
N HIS A 35 -13.93 -2.89 -10.22
CA HIS A 35 -15.39 -2.76 -10.03
C HIS A 35 -15.85 -2.76 -8.56
N VAL A 36 -15.00 -2.30 -7.64
CA VAL A 36 -15.28 -2.19 -6.19
C VAL A 36 -15.22 -0.73 -5.70
N PRO A 37 -15.89 0.24 -6.36
CA PRO A 37 -15.82 1.67 -6.01
C PRO A 37 -16.39 1.97 -4.62
N ARG A 38 -17.22 1.07 -4.06
CA ARG A 38 -17.87 1.25 -2.76
C ARG A 38 -17.40 0.26 -1.71
N SER A 39 -17.41 -1.03 -2.02
CA SER A 39 -16.99 -2.10 -1.09
C SER A 39 -15.50 -1.99 -0.75
N GLY A 40 -14.65 -1.71 -1.74
CA GLY A 40 -13.21 -1.60 -1.53
C GLY A 40 -12.82 -0.49 -0.55
N PRO A 41 -13.23 0.78 -0.71
CA PRO A 41 -12.99 1.81 0.31
C PRO A 41 -13.55 1.46 1.69
N SER A 42 -14.69 0.75 1.75
CA SER A 42 -15.26 0.30 3.03
C SER A 42 -14.36 -0.72 3.72
N LEU A 43 -13.81 -1.67 2.98
CA LEU A 43 -12.84 -2.65 3.50
C LEU A 43 -11.56 -1.95 3.95
N LEU A 44 -11.02 -1.04 3.13
CA LEU A 44 -9.82 -0.26 3.47
C LEU A 44 -10.01 0.61 4.73
N ALA A 45 -11.23 1.05 5.03
CA ALA A 45 -11.53 1.78 6.26
C ALA A 45 -11.35 0.93 7.51
N HIS A 46 -11.51 -0.39 7.42
CA HIS A 46 -11.24 -1.35 8.49
C HIS A 46 -9.84 -1.99 8.40
N GLN A 47 -9.16 -1.86 7.25
CA GLN A 47 -7.81 -2.37 7.08
C GLN A 47 -6.81 -1.66 7.98
N ASN A 48 -6.01 -2.44 8.71
CA ASN A 48 -4.96 -2.01 9.64
C ASN A 48 -5.45 -1.06 10.74
N LYS A 49 -6.74 -1.14 11.10
CA LYS A 49 -7.29 -0.43 12.26
C LYS A 49 -7.23 -1.31 13.50
N ALA A 50 -7.17 -0.69 14.68
CA ALA A 50 -7.05 -1.41 15.94
C ALA A 50 -8.07 -2.56 16.06
N ASP A 51 -9.33 -2.29 15.71
CA ASP A 51 -10.49 -3.18 15.71
C ASP A 51 -10.75 -3.90 14.37
N GLY A 52 -9.89 -3.70 13.37
CA GLY A 52 -10.04 -4.27 12.05
C GLY A 52 -9.05 -5.40 11.74
N TYR A 53 -8.89 -5.72 10.45
CA TYR A 53 -8.03 -6.81 9.99
C TYR A 53 -6.64 -6.31 9.59
N MET A 54 -5.68 -7.24 9.54
CA MET A 54 -4.31 -6.96 9.09
C MET A 54 -4.14 -7.34 7.63
N CYS A 55 -3.52 -6.45 6.86
CA CYS A 55 -3.01 -6.82 5.54
C CYS A 55 -1.74 -7.66 5.69
N VAL A 56 -1.72 -8.85 5.07
CA VAL A 56 -0.62 -9.82 5.17
C VAL A 56 0.71 -9.32 4.59
N SER A 57 0.66 -8.30 3.72
CA SER A 57 1.85 -7.70 3.10
C SER A 57 2.28 -6.39 3.75
N CYS A 58 1.60 -5.92 4.81
CA CYS A 58 1.98 -4.69 5.48
C CYS A 58 3.21 -4.88 6.37
N ALA A 59 4.20 -4.00 6.19
CA ALA A 59 5.44 -4.01 6.96
C ALA A 59 5.32 -3.37 8.36
N TRP A 60 4.23 -2.64 8.62
CA TRP A 60 4.00 -1.93 9.89
C TRP A 60 2.82 -2.52 10.67
N ALA A 61 2.97 -2.53 11.99
CA ALA A 61 1.94 -3.00 12.92
C ALA A 61 0.76 -2.02 12.99
N LYS A 62 -0.41 -2.51 13.43
CA LYS A 62 -1.60 -1.67 13.64
C LYS A 62 -1.35 -0.73 14.83
N PRO A 63 -1.29 0.59 14.64
CA PRO A 63 -1.20 1.51 15.76
C PRO A 63 -2.52 1.50 16.56
N ALA A 64 -2.44 1.76 17.87
CA ALA A 64 -3.62 1.91 18.71
C ALA A 64 -4.50 3.11 18.29
N LYS A 65 -3.90 4.12 17.64
CA LYS A 65 -4.58 5.31 17.09
C LYS A 65 -4.27 5.39 15.59
N PRO A 66 -5.02 4.71 14.73
CA PRO A 66 -4.77 4.70 13.29
C PRO A 66 -5.26 5.99 12.62
N HIS A 67 -4.52 6.46 11.61
CA HIS A 67 -5.03 7.49 10.71
C HIS A 67 -6.02 6.90 9.68
N PRO A 68 -6.80 7.75 8.97
CA PRO A 68 -7.72 7.27 7.93
C PRO A 68 -7.03 6.40 6.88
N MET A 69 -5.84 6.82 6.41
CA MET A 69 -5.04 6.11 5.40
C MET A 69 -3.86 5.34 6.04
N GLU A 70 -4.15 4.59 7.10
CA GLU A 70 -3.16 3.72 7.76
C GLU A 70 -2.96 2.38 7.01
N PHE A 71 -2.69 2.42 5.71
CA PHE A 71 -2.44 1.21 4.90
C PHE A 71 -1.42 1.52 3.80
N CYS A 72 -0.66 0.50 3.39
CA CYS A 72 0.24 0.66 2.25
C CYS A 72 -0.52 0.50 0.92
N GLU A 73 -0.08 1.21 -0.10
CA GLU A 73 -0.69 1.19 -1.45
C GLU A 73 -0.82 -0.23 -2.00
N ASN A 74 0.26 -1.01 -1.95
CA ASN A 74 0.28 -2.37 -2.47
C ASN A 74 -0.70 -3.27 -1.72
N GLY A 75 -0.81 -3.10 -0.40
CA GLY A 75 -1.75 -3.85 0.43
C GLY A 75 -3.20 -3.46 0.14
N ALA A 76 -3.47 -2.19 -0.13
CA ALA A 76 -4.80 -1.72 -0.50
C ALA A 76 -5.23 -2.23 -1.88
N LYS A 77 -4.29 -2.25 -2.84
CA LYS A 77 -4.52 -2.82 -4.18
C LYS A 77 -4.71 -4.33 -4.16
N ALA A 78 -3.98 -5.04 -3.31
CA ALA A 78 -4.18 -6.48 -3.13
C ALA A 78 -5.59 -6.77 -2.63
N THR A 79 -6.07 -6.02 -1.64
CA THR A 79 -7.45 -6.15 -1.13
C THR A 79 -8.51 -5.78 -2.16
N ALA A 80 -8.21 -4.93 -3.15
CA ALA A 80 -9.17 -4.60 -4.20
C ALA A 80 -9.47 -5.78 -5.15
N TRP A 81 -8.55 -6.76 -5.23
CA TRP A 81 -8.70 -7.97 -6.04
C TRP A 81 -9.54 -9.04 -5.34
N GLU A 82 -9.56 -9.03 -4.01
CA GLU A 82 -10.24 -10.02 -3.16
C GLU A 82 -11.72 -9.66 -2.95
#